data_AF-A0A1E4SZC8-F1
#
_entry.id   AF-A0A1E4SZC8-F1
#
_cell.length_a   1.000
_cell.length_b   1.000
_cell.length_c   1.000
_cell.angle_alpha   90.00
_cell.angle_beta   90.00
_cell.angle_gamma   90.00
#
_symmetry.space_group_name_H-M   'P 1'
#
loop_
_entity.id
_entity.type
_entity.pdbx_description
1 polymer ?
#
loop_
_entity_poly.entity_id
_entity_poly.type
_entity_poly.pdbx_seq_one_letter_code
_entity_poly.pdbx_strand_id
1 'polypeptide(L)'
;HDMIFGFVNAPAESIQSAPSLFKNYKTFMQLNNELLIDNSTTLNEFILDSNTNDYTNCNFDSNFEIVNLEFYKSKEYKQLYDFMDDTNGFFYERWTDYSIKTLAISTFVPKDKIFWLDSTGYHDALDRISCPYNLQTKLDYKCYCNDKNDYSFSRYSCMRRFFDIMEFELPEDVPLEIPKYKGIAKYKRLKIRDPTENPFEDNYIKNNQKFVKKFM
;
A
#
# COMPACT_ATOMS: atom_id res chain seq x y z
N HIS A 1 -16.60 -9.59 0.76
CA HIS A 1 -16.71 -8.14 0.93
C HIS A 1 -16.53 -7.44 -0.41
N ASP A 2 -16.92 -6.17 -0.49
CA ASP A 2 -16.80 -5.31 -1.67
C ASP A 2 -15.42 -4.65 -1.72
N MET A 3 -14.36 -5.47 -1.71
CA MET A 3 -12.98 -4.99 -1.78
C MET A 3 -12.70 -4.32 -3.12
N ILE A 4 -11.89 -3.26 -3.10
CA ILE A 4 -11.55 -2.48 -4.28
C ILE A 4 -10.12 -2.72 -4.71
N PHE A 5 -9.17 -2.78 -3.79
CA PHE A 5 -7.75 -2.87 -4.12
C PHE A 5 -6.99 -3.80 -3.17
N GLY A 6 -6.19 -4.69 -3.75
CA GLY A 6 -5.35 -5.66 -3.07
C GLY A 6 -3.91 -5.57 -3.57
N PHE A 7 -2.95 -5.62 -2.66
CA PHE A 7 -1.52 -5.51 -2.97
C PHE A 7 -0.68 -6.42 -2.08
N VAL A 8 0.57 -6.64 -2.47
CA VAL A 8 1.52 -7.49 -1.73
C VAL A 8 2.69 -6.67 -1.17
N ASN A 9 3.28 -5.78 -1.97
CA ASN A 9 4.42 -4.97 -1.57
C ASN A 9 4.11 -3.47 -1.65
N ALA A 10 4.76 -2.71 -0.77
CA ALA A 10 4.59 -1.27 -0.68
C ALA A 10 5.94 -0.53 -0.69
N PRO A 11 6.67 -0.43 -1.82
CA PRO A 11 7.98 0.19 -1.88
C PRO A 11 7.94 1.71 -1.63
N ALA A 12 9.02 2.24 -1.04
CA ALA A 12 9.32 3.66 -1.08
C ALA A 12 10.16 3.99 -2.32
N GLU A 13 9.79 5.05 -3.04
CA GLU A 13 10.43 5.44 -4.30
C GLU A 13 11.30 6.69 -4.20
N SER A 14 12.15 6.89 -5.20
CA SER A 14 13.07 8.02 -5.23
C SER A 14 12.39 9.29 -5.74
N ILE A 15 12.27 10.29 -4.85
CA ILE A 15 11.79 11.66 -5.18
C ILE A 15 12.52 12.24 -6.40
N GLN A 16 13.81 11.94 -6.55
CA GLN A 16 14.65 12.54 -7.60
C GLN A 16 14.15 12.23 -9.02
N SER A 17 13.41 11.13 -9.18
CA SER A 17 12.90 10.70 -10.49
C SER A 17 11.54 11.33 -10.84
N ALA A 18 10.84 11.91 -9.87
CA ALA A 18 9.51 12.49 -10.04
C ALA A 18 9.32 13.78 -9.18
N PRO A 19 10.22 14.78 -9.30
CA PRO A 19 10.26 15.92 -8.38
C PRO A 19 9.01 16.79 -8.38
N SER A 20 8.22 16.84 -9.47
CA SER A 20 6.99 17.65 -9.52
C SER A 20 5.70 16.85 -9.27
N LEU A 21 5.76 15.52 -9.15
CA LEU A 21 4.59 14.64 -8.99
C LEU A 21 3.65 15.09 -7.89
N PHE A 22 4.15 15.14 -6.65
CA PHE A 22 3.28 15.45 -5.51
C PHE A 22 2.82 16.90 -5.49
N LYS A 23 3.60 17.82 -6.10
CA LYS A 23 3.17 19.20 -6.28
C LYS A 23 1.97 19.27 -7.22
N ASN A 24 2.02 18.59 -8.36
CA ASN A 24 0.91 18.54 -9.32
C ASN A 24 -0.32 17.87 -8.72
N TYR A 25 -0.15 16.76 -7.99
CA TYR A 25 -1.23 16.13 -7.23
C TYR A 25 -1.89 17.10 -6.23
N LYS A 26 -1.11 17.86 -5.45
CA LYS A 26 -1.69 18.87 -4.54
C LYS A 26 -2.47 19.96 -5.28
N THR A 27 -1.97 20.42 -6.42
CA THR A 27 -2.70 21.37 -7.28
C THR A 27 -4.03 20.78 -7.73
N PHE A 28 -4.03 19.52 -8.20
CA PHE A 28 -5.25 18.81 -8.57
C PHE A 28 -6.28 18.78 -7.43
N MET A 29 -5.86 18.39 -6.21
CA MET A 29 -6.76 18.33 -5.05
C MET A 29 -7.29 19.71 -4.62
N GLN A 30 -6.52 20.78 -4.85
CA GLN A 30 -6.98 22.15 -4.59
C GLN A 30 -8.03 22.62 -5.59
N LEU A 31 -7.88 22.23 -6.86
CA LEU A 31 -8.80 22.59 -7.94
C LEU A 31 -10.08 21.74 -7.93
N ASN A 32 -10.01 20.53 -7.40
CA ASN A 32 -11.12 19.57 -7.38
C ASN A 32 -11.51 19.24 -5.93
N ASN A 33 -11.76 20.27 -5.12
CA ASN A 33 -12.06 20.12 -3.70
C ASN A 33 -13.36 19.33 -3.43
N GLU A 34 -14.25 19.23 -4.42
CA GLU A 34 -15.47 18.41 -4.38
C GLU A 34 -15.19 16.91 -4.37
N LEU A 35 -13.97 16.49 -4.77
CA LEU A 35 -13.53 15.09 -4.72
C LEU A 35 -12.89 14.72 -3.39
N LEU A 36 -12.76 15.67 -2.45
CA LEU A 36 -12.21 15.39 -1.14
C LEU A 36 -13.12 14.46 -0.36
N ILE A 37 -12.60 13.27 -0.05
CA ILE A 37 -13.20 12.32 0.87
C ILE A 37 -12.68 12.63 2.28
N ASP A 38 -13.45 12.29 3.31
CA ASP A 38 -13.01 12.39 4.69
C ASP A 38 -11.69 11.62 4.89
N ASN A 39 -10.64 12.35 5.27
CA ASN A 39 -9.30 11.82 5.56
C ASN A 39 -9.32 10.71 6.62
N SER A 40 -10.30 10.70 7.53
CA SER A 40 -10.43 9.65 8.55
C SER A 40 -10.74 8.26 7.93
N THR A 41 -11.32 8.27 6.74
CA THR A 41 -11.80 7.07 6.02
C THR A 41 -10.85 6.60 4.92
N THR A 42 -9.82 7.37 4.57
CA THR A 42 -8.90 7.10 3.46
C THR A 42 -7.48 6.78 3.95
N LEU A 43 -6.56 6.55 3.01
CA LEU A 43 -5.13 6.33 3.28
C LEU A 43 -4.30 7.55 2.89
N ASN A 44 -4.82 8.77 3.05
CA ASN A 44 -4.06 9.98 2.72
C ASN A 44 -2.75 10.11 3.52
N GLU A 45 -2.74 9.65 4.78
CA GLU A 45 -1.50 9.56 5.56
C GLU A 45 -0.46 8.62 4.93
N PHE A 46 -0.84 7.69 4.04
CA PHE A 46 0.14 6.81 3.39
C PHE A 46 1.03 7.60 2.44
N ILE A 47 0.48 8.58 1.73
CA ILE A 47 1.17 9.42 0.74
C ILE A 47 1.69 10.74 1.33
N LEU A 48 1.09 11.27 2.41
CA LEU A 48 1.48 12.52 3.05
C LEU A 48 1.78 12.30 4.53
N ASP A 49 2.89 12.81 5.04
CA ASP A 49 3.14 12.82 6.48
C ASP A 49 2.51 14.06 7.12
N SER A 50 1.46 13.88 7.95
CA SER A 50 0.82 14.99 8.65
C SER A 50 1.74 15.78 9.58
N ASN A 51 2.83 15.19 10.10
CA ASN A 51 3.71 15.87 11.04
C ASN A 51 4.71 16.78 10.33
N THR A 52 5.16 16.39 9.14
CA THR A 52 6.18 17.16 8.39
C THR A 52 5.60 17.87 7.16
N ASN A 53 4.38 17.50 6.76
CA ASN A 53 3.72 17.93 5.53
C ASN A 53 4.51 17.56 4.25
N ASP A 54 5.30 16.49 4.32
CA ASP A 54 6.12 16.01 3.22
C ASP A 54 5.49 14.79 2.52
N TYR A 55 5.77 14.66 1.22
CA TYR A 55 5.46 13.45 0.46
C TYR A 55 6.30 12.28 0.98
N THR A 56 5.63 11.17 1.29
CA THR A 56 6.27 9.99 1.89
C THR A 56 7.04 9.15 0.87
N ASN A 57 6.69 9.26 -0.41
CA ASN A 57 7.12 8.39 -1.51
C ASN A 57 6.71 6.93 -1.36
N CYS A 58 5.76 6.63 -0.50
CA CYS A 58 5.20 5.30 -0.40
C CYS A 58 4.31 5.01 -1.60
N ASN A 59 4.46 3.81 -2.16
CA ASN A 59 3.66 3.33 -3.28
C ASN A 59 3.17 1.92 -2.99
N PHE A 60 2.02 1.55 -3.55
CA PHE A 60 1.65 0.15 -3.73
C PHE A 60 2.28 -0.35 -5.03
N ASP A 61 3.02 -1.46 -4.96
CA ASP A 61 3.71 -2.02 -6.12
C ASP A 61 2.72 -2.62 -7.12
N SER A 62 2.56 -1.96 -8.27
CA SER A 62 1.58 -2.36 -9.28
C SER A 62 1.97 -3.61 -10.09
N ASN A 63 3.19 -4.13 -9.90
CA ASN A 63 3.57 -5.44 -10.47
C ASN A 63 2.68 -6.58 -9.94
N PHE A 64 2.11 -6.43 -8.74
CA PHE A 64 1.05 -7.29 -8.23
C PHE A 64 -0.11 -6.43 -7.70
N GLU A 65 -1.23 -6.48 -8.39
CA GLU A 65 -2.47 -5.84 -7.94
C GLU A 65 -3.68 -6.73 -8.19
N ILE A 66 -4.60 -6.76 -7.24
CA ILE A 66 -5.96 -7.30 -7.42
C ILE A 66 -6.92 -6.14 -7.26
N VAL A 67 -7.56 -5.73 -8.35
CA VAL A 67 -8.31 -4.48 -8.37
C VAL A 67 -9.69 -4.65 -9.00
N ASN A 68 -10.68 -3.99 -8.42
CA ASN A 68 -11.97 -3.80 -9.06
C ASN A 68 -11.84 -2.71 -10.14
N LEU A 69 -11.89 -3.10 -11.41
CA LEU A 69 -11.71 -2.18 -12.55
C LEU A 69 -12.73 -1.05 -12.61
N GLU A 70 -13.89 -1.16 -11.94
CA GLU A 70 -14.83 -0.05 -11.84
C GLU A 70 -14.23 1.17 -11.13
N PHE A 71 -13.24 0.97 -10.25
CA PHE A 71 -12.48 2.07 -9.64
C PHE A 71 -11.68 2.85 -10.69
N TYR A 72 -10.92 2.17 -11.57
CA TYR A 72 -10.17 2.86 -12.63
C TYR A 72 -11.06 3.46 -13.73
N LYS A 73 -12.33 3.04 -13.80
CA LYS A 73 -13.33 3.67 -14.67
C LYS A 73 -14.05 4.84 -14.00
N SER A 74 -13.88 5.03 -12.69
CA SER A 74 -14.59 6.04 -11.93
C SER A 74 -14.22 7.45 -12.39
N LYS A 75 -15.10 8.42 -12.08
CA LYS A 75 -14.89 9.81 -12.46
C LYS A 75 -13.65 10.39 -11.77
N GLU A 76 -13.47 10.05 -10.50
CA GLU A 76 -12.40 10.55 -9.63
C GLU A 76 -11.04 10.10 -10.14
N TYR A 77 -10.89 8.81 -10.44
CA TYR A 77 -9.63 8.27 -11.00
C TYR A 77 -9.30 8.92 -12.35
N LYS A 78 -10.28 9.01 -13.26
CA LYS A 78 -10.08 9.60 -14.58
C LYS A 78 -9.69 11.07 -14.49
N GLN A 79 -10.38 11.86 -13.67
CA GLN A 79 -10.04 13.28 -13.49
C GLN A 79 -8.63 13.48 -12.95
N LEU A 80 -8.20 12.66 -11.99
CA LEU A 80 -6.82 12.70 -11.51
C LEU A 80 -5.83 12.28 -12.61
N TYR A 81 -6.09 11.17 -13.30
CA TYR A 81 -5.21 10.68 -14.36
C TYR A 81 -5.05 11.70 -15.50
N ASP A 82 -6.16 12.23 -16.02
CA ASP A 82 -6.18 13.19 -17.12
C ASP A 82 -5.43 14.47 -16.73
N PHE A 83 -5.66 15.01 -15.52
CA PHE A 83 -4.91 16.17 -15.03
C PHE A 83 -3.41 15.89 -14.95
N MET A 84 -3.02 14.71 -14.46
CA MET A 84 -1.61 14.35 -14.30
C MET A 84 -0.95 14.14 -15.68
N ASP A 85 -1.65 13.54 -16.65
CA ASP A 85 -1.17 13.37 -18.02
C ASP A 85 -0.91 14.72 -18.71
N ASP A 86 -1.82 15.67 -18.56
CA ASP A 86 -1.70 17.02 -19.13
C ASP A 86 -0.46 17.81 -18.63
N THR A 87 0.07 17.46 -17.46
CA THR A 87 1.30 18.07 -16.93
C THR A 87 2.58 17.55 -17.60
N ASN A 88 2.48 16.50 -18.44
CA ASN A 88 3.57 15.84 -19.14
C ASN A 88 4.66 15.21 -18.23
N GLY A 89 4.35 15.00 -16.95
CA GLY A 89 5.29 14.40 -15.98
C GLY A 89 5.72 12.97 -16.33
N PHE A 90 4.88 12.22 -17.05
CA PHE A 90 5.24 10.89 -17.57
C PHE A 90 6.40 10.92 -18.58
N PHE A 91 6.59 12.03 -19.30
CA PHE A 91 7.58 12.15 -20.37
C PHE A 91 8.77 13.01 -19.98
N TYR A 92 8.56 14.07 -19.20
CA TYR A 92 9.63 14.97 -18.75
C TYR A 92 10.27 14.56 -17.43
N GLU A 93 9.58 13.75 -16.64
CA GLU A 93 10.10 13.08 -15.46
C GLU A 93 9.95 11.55 -15.65
N ARG A 94 9.99 10.79 -14.56
CA ARG A 94 9.76 9.34 -14.57
C ARG A 94 8.60 8.99 -13.64
N TRP A 95 7.44 9.57 -13.91
CA TRP A 95 6.22 9.18 -13.22
C TRP A 95 5.83 7.77 -13.65
N THR A 96 5.44 6.96 -12.68
CA THR A 96 5.11 5.57 -12.90
C THR A 96 3.64 5.34 -12.62
N ASP A 97 3.12 4.23 -13.13
CA ASP A 97 1.75 3.82 -12.86
C ASP A 97 1.54 3.55 -11.37
N TYR A 98 2.50 2.93 -10.66
CA TYR A 98 2.39 2.71 -9.22
C TYR A 98 2.21 4.02 -8.44
N SER A 99 2.90 5.09 -8.83
CA SER A 99 2.77 6.38 -8.15
C SER A 99 1.42 7.04 -8.39
N ILE A 100 0.92 7.04 -9.62
CA ILE A 100 -0.38 7.62 -9.94
C ILE A 100 -1.52 6.80 -9.31
N LYS A 101 -1.44 5.47 -9.42
CA LYS A 101 -2.40 4.57 -8.79
C LYS A 101 -2.40 4.73 -7.28
N THR A 102 -1.23 4.84 -6.63
CA THR A 102 -1.16 5.04 -5.18
C THR A 102 -1.82 6.34 -4.77
N LEU A 103 -1.54 7.46 -5.45
CA LEU A 103 -2.22 8.72 -5.17
C LEU A 103 -3.74 8.56 -5.26
N ALA A 104 -4.24 7.95 -6.34
CA ALA A 104 -5.67 7.73 -6.50
C ALA A 104 -6.27 6.81 -5.42
N ILE A 105 -5.62 5.68 -5.13
CA ILE A 105 -6.10 4.68 -4.17
C ILE A 105 -6.10 5.28 -2.76
N SER A 106 -5.00 5.92 -2.37
CA SER A 106 -4.86 6.52 -1.05
C SER A 106 -5.88 7.63 -0.79
N THR A 107 -6.35 8.30 -1.84
CA THR A 107 -7.26 9.43 -1.74
C THR A 107 -8.73 9.07 -1.92
N PHE A 108 -9.04 8.17 -2.84
CA PHE A 108 -10.42 7.91 -3.27
C PHE A 108 -10.99 6.58 -2.78
N VAL A 109 -10.14 5.65 -2.36
CA VAL A 109 -10.60 4.34 -1.88
C VAL A 109 -10.69 4.38 -0.35
N PRO A 110 -11.86 4.04 0.23
CA PRO A 110 -11.96 3.88 1.67
C PRO A 110 -10.99 2.81 2.15
N LYS A 111 -10.28 3.08 3.25
CA LYS A 111 -9.18 2.23 3.74
C LYS A 111 -9.62 0.81 4.08
N ASP A 112 -10.88 0.60 4.47
CA ASP A 112 -11.48 -0.71 4.73
C ASP A 112 -11.73 -1.54 3.45
N LYS A 113 -11.58 -0.95 2.27
CA LYS A 113 -11.68 -1.61 0.94
C LYS A 113 -10.31 -1.92 0.33
N ILE A 114 -9.23 -1.59 1.05
CA ILE A 114 -7.84 -1.85 0.68
C ILE A 114 -7.35 -3.01 1.53
N PHE A 115 -6.81 -4.04 0.90
CA PHE A 115 -6.33 -5.23 1.62
C PHE A 115 -4.90 -5.59 1.23
N TRP A 116 -4.13 -5.98 2.23
CA TRP A 116 -2.81 -6.56 2.03
C TRP A 116 -2.94 -8.09 1.95
N LEU A 117 -2.24 -8.71 0.99
CA LEU A 117 -2.21 -10.16 0.83
C LEU A 117 -0.99 -10.75 1.55
N ASP A 118 -1.15 -11.03 2.82
CA ASP A 118 -0.11 -11.53 3.73
C ASP A 118 0.31 -12.99 3.46
N SER A 119 -0.57 -13.78 2.84
CA SER A 119 -0.37 -15.21 2.60
C SER A 119 0.14 -15.55 1.20
N THR A 120 0.55 -14.56 0.40
CA THR A 120 0.97 -14.80 -1.00
C THR A 120 2.48 -14.80 -1.10
N GLY A 121 3.07 -15.97 -1.37
CA GLY A 121 4.46 -16.05 -1.78
C GLY A 121 4.64 -15.34 -3.12
N TYR A 122 5.26 -14.17 -3.12
CA TYR A 122 5.47 -13.35 -4.31
C TYR A 122 6.95 -13.00 -4.47
N HIS A 123 7.40 -12.89 -5.71
CA HIS A 123 8.76 -12.51 -6.06
C HIS A 123 8.72 -11.79 -7.41
N ASP A 124 9.27 -10.58 -7.46
CA ASP A 124 9.39 -9.81 -8.69
C ASP A 124 10.82 -9.76 -9.25
N ALA A 125 10.99 -9.11 -10.39
CA ALA A 125 12.29 -9.00 -11.06
C ALA A 125 13.33 -8.13 -10.32
N LEU A 126 12.93 -7.41 -9.26
CA LEU A 126 13.82 -6.60 -8.42
C LEU A 126 14.18 -7.32 -7.11
N ASP A 127 13.92 -8.63 -7.02
CA ASP A 127 14.16 -9.46 -5.82
C ASP A 127 13.34 -8.98 -4.61
N ARG A 128 12.19 -8.32 -4.85
CA ARG A 128 11.25 -7.93 -3.79
C ARG A 128 10.35 -9.12 -3.47
N ILE A 129 10.81 -9.93 -2.54
CA ILE A 129 10.10 -11.13 -2.08
C ILE A 129 9.08 -10.73 -1.02
N SER A 130 7.83 -11.17 -1.15
CA SER A 130 6.90 -11.20 -0.02
C SER A 130 6.75 -12.65 0.42
N CYS A 131 7.07 -12.90 1.68
CA CYS A 131 7.05 -14.25 2.23
C CYS A 131 6.27 -14.29 3.56
N PRO A 132 5.27 -15.18 3.69
CA PRO A 132 4.55 -15.33 4.95
C PRO A 132 5.50 -15.67 6.10
N TYR A 133 5.44 -14.89 7.19
CA TYR A 133 6.26 -15.12 8.37
C TYR A 133 5.79 -16.34 9.18
N ASN A 134 4.46 -16.47 9.32
CA ASN A 134 3.85 -17.54 10.09
C ASN A 134 4.22 -18.93 9.52
N LEU A 135 4.76 -19.80 10.37
CA LEU A 135 5.21 -21.12 9.98
C LEU A 135 4.08 -22.03 9.50
N GLN A 136 2.91 -21.96 10.14
CA GLN A 136 1.75 -22.76 9.75
C GLN A 136 1.25 -22.35 8.36
N THR A 137 1.17 -21.05 8.07
CA THR A 137 0.85 -20.51 6.74
C THR A 137 1.79 -21.06 5.67
N LYS A 138 3.11 -21.02 5.94
CA LYS A 138 4.14 -21.55 5.03
C LYS A 138 3.95 -23.05 4.76
N LEU A 139 3.66 -23.84 5.80
CA LEU A 139 3.45 -25.28 5.66
C LEU A 139 2.16 -25.61 4.90
N ASP A 140 1.07 -24.92 5.24
CA ASP A 140 -0.25 -25.14 4.64
C ASP A 140 -0.28 -24.81 3.14
N TYR A 141 0.36 -23.70 2.76
CA TYR A 141 0.41 -23.24 1.37
C TYR A 141 1.67 -23.70 0.63
N LYS A 142 2.51 -24.53 1.26
CA LYS A 142 3.75 -25.08 0.68
C LYS A 142 4.66 -23.99 0.13
N CYS A 143 4.80 -22.89 0.88
CA CYS A 143 5.66 -21.78 0.51
C CYS A 143 7.12 -22.22 0.42
N TYR A 144 7.81 -21.80 -0.64
CA TYR A 144 9.24 -22.10 -0.86
C TYR A 144 10.17 -20.94 -0.44
N CYS A 145 9.62 -19.74 -0.24
CA CYS A 145 10.38 -18.55 0.08
C CYS A 145 11.02 -18.61 1.49
N ASN A 146 12.06 -17.80 1.67
CA ASN A 146 12.73 -17.60 2.96
C ASN A 146 12.28 -16.25 3.54
N ASP A 147 11.59 -16.28 4.68
CA ASP A 147 11.11 -15.09 5.41
C ASP A 147 12.22 -14.12 5.83
N LYS A 148 13.45 -14.60 5.96
CA LYS A 148 14.63 -13.75 6.20
C LYS A 148 14.94 -12.81 5.04
N ASN A 149 14.43 -13.11 3.85
CA ASN A 149 14.58 -12.29 2.64
C ASN A 149 13.32 -11.47 2.34
N ASP A 150 12.35 -11.44 3.25
CA ASP A 150 11.12 -10.67 3.06
C ASP A 150 11.41 -9.16 2.88
N TYR A 151 10.89 -8.63 1.77
CA TYR A 151 10.95 -7.21 1.43
C TYR A 151 9.85 -6.43 2.13
N SER A 152 8.68 -7.05 2.35
CA SER A 152 7.48 -6.39 2.86
C SER A 152 7.76 -5.62 4.15
N PHE A 153 8.54 -6.14 5.11
CA PHE A 153 8.89 -5.41 6.34
C PHE A 153 10.32 -4.85 6.40
N SER A 154 10.99 -4.77 5.24
CA SER A 154 12.31 -4.15 5.10
C SER A 154 12.28 -2.62 5.30
N ARG A 155 13.45 -2.01 5.44
CA ARG A 155 13.59 -0.55 5.60
C ARG A 155 13.15 0.28 4.39
N TYR A 156 13.07 -0.35 3.23
CA TYR A 156 12.70 0.31 1.97
C TYR A 156 11.22 0.15 1.65
N SER A 157 10.50 -0.53 2.52
CA SER A 157 9.07 -0.75 2.40
C SER A 157 8.29 0.17 3.34
N CYS A 158 7.13 0.58 2.87
CA CYS A 158 6.12 1.34 3.58
C CYS A 158 5.05 0.47 4.24
N MET A 159 5.21 -0.87 4.27
CA MET A 159 4.25 -1.73 4.97
C MET A 159 4.06 -1.35 6.44
N ARG A 160 5.13 -0.99 7.15
CA ARG A 160 5.01 -0.54 8.55
C ARG A 160 4.14 0.71 8.67
N ARG A 161 4.30 1.66 7.74
CA ARG A 161 3.45 2.84 7.66
C ARG A 161 1.99 2.47 7.37
N PHE A 162 1.75 1.53 6.45
CA PHE A 162 0.42 1.01 6.18
C PHE A 162 -0.21 0.39 7.44
N PHE A 163 0.53 -0.46 8.16
CA PHE A 163 0.09 -1.07 9.43
C PHE A 163 -0.22 -0.01 10.49
N ASP A 164 0.64 0.99 10.65
CA ASP A 164 0.44 2.07 11.62
C ASP A 164 -0.86 2.86 11.33
N ILE A 165 -1.14 3.17 10.06
CA ILE A 165 -2.35 3.92 9.64
C ILE A 165 -3.61 3.08 9.79
N MET A 166 -3.50 1.79 9.47
CA MET A 166 -4.60 0.84 9.57
C MET A 166 -4.84 0.35 11.00
N GLU A 167 -3.98 0.74 11.95
CA GLU A 167 -3.99 0.27 13.34
C GLU A 167 -3.86 -1.25 13.46
N PHE A 168 -3.09 -1.88 12.55
CA PHE A 168 -2.83 -3.32 12.56
C PHE A 168 -1.63 -3.66 13.45
N GLU A 169 -1.70 -4.83 14.08
CA GLU A 169 -0.55 -5.40 14.76
C GLU A 169 0.43 -6.01 13.77
N LEU A 170 1.73 -5.80 13.98
CA LEU A 170 2.74 -6.48 13.18
C LEU A 170 2.71 -7.99 13.48
N PRO A 171 2.96 -8.86 12.47
CA PRO A 171 3.13 -10.29 12.73
C PRO A 171 4.21 -10.57 13.78
N GLU A 172 4.02 -11.61 14.61
CA GLU A 172 4.88 -11.92 15.77
C GLU A 172 6.38 -12.00 15.42
N ASP A 173 6.70 -12.59 14.27
CA ASP A 173 8.08 -12.81 13.83
C ASP A 173 8.72 -11.59 13.12
N VAL A 174 7.98 -10.50 12.92
CA VAL A 174 8.51 -9.27 12.31
C VAL A 174 9.27 -8.47 13.37
N PRO A 175 10.59 -8.19 13.18
CA PRO A 175 11.37 -7.45 14.17
C PRO A 175 10.76 -6.08 14.50
N LEU A 176 10.72 -5.71 15.78
CA LEU A 176 10.14 -4.42 16.20
C LEU A 176 11.03 -3.20 15.90
N GLU A 177 12.31 -3.42 15.56
CA GLU A 177 13.25 -2.39 15.14
C GLU A 177 13.61 -2.58 13.66
N ILE A 178 13.53 -1.50 12.89
CA ILE A 178 14.05 -1.49 11.52
C ILE A 178 15.58 -1.33 11.61
N PRO A 179 16.38 -2.11 10.86
CA PRO A 179 17.83 -1.94 10.83
C PRO A 179 18.22 -0.49 10.51
N LYS A 180 18.98 0.15 11.42
CA LYS A 180 19.38 1.56 11.34
C LYS A 180 20.18 1.85 10.06
N TYR A 181 19.55 2.44 9.05
CA TYR A 181 20.24 3.10 7.93
C TYR A 181 19.51 4.40 7.56
N LYS A 182 20.26 5.37 7.05
CA LYS A 182 19.78 6.75 6.82
C LYS A 182 18.76 6.81 5.67
N GLY A 183 17.62 7.43 5.96
CA GLY A 183 16.55 7.75 5.00
C GLY A 183 15.38 6.78 5.11
N ILE A 184 14.17 7.32 5.36
CA ILE A 184 12.87 6.65 5.54
C ILE A 184 12.46 6.44 7.02
N ALA A 185 11.27 7.00 7.32
CA ALA A 185 10.40 6.97 8.50
C ALA A 185 11.03 7.12 9.92
N LYS A 186 10.69 8.22 10.61
CA LYS A 186 10.86 8.33 12.07
C LYS A 186 9.65 7.73 12.80
N TYR A 187 9.99 6.83 13.71
CA TYR A 187 9.16 5.95 14.53
C TYR A 187 8.23 6.68 15.50
N LYS A 188 6.96 6.23 15.58
CA LYS A 188 6.14 6.36 16.79
C LYS A 188 5.30 5.09 16.94
N ARG A 189 5.57 4.29 17.98
CA ARG A 189 4.75 3.11 18.30
C ARG A 189 3.40 3.55 18.87
N LEU A 190 2.31 3.01 18.32
CA LEU A 190 1.00 3.01 18.97
C LEU A 190 0.97 1.93 20.07
N LYS A 191 0.09 2.11 21.06
CA LYS A 191 -0.12 1.15 22.14
C LYS A 191 -0.78 -0.12 21.57
N ILE A 192 -0.26 -1.28 21.97
CA ILE A 192 -0.82 -2.61 21.70
C ILE A 192 -2.32 -2.58 22.03
N ARG A 193 -3.17 -2.84 21.02
CA ARG A 193 -4.60 -3.15 21.23
C ARG A 193 -4.76 -4.67 21.34
N ASP A 194 -5.94 -5.15 21.67
CA ASP A 194 -6.17 -6.56 21.97
C ASP A 194 -5.84 -7.45 20.74
N PRO A 195 -4.98 -8.48 20.86
CA PRO A 195 -4.60 -9.39 19.77
C PRO A 195 -5.78 -10.11 19.09
N THR A 196 -6.96 -10.12 19.72
CA THR A 196 -8.18 -10.71 19.17
C THR A 196 -8.87 -9.87 18.08
N GLU A 197 -8.36 -8.67 17.78
CA GLU A 197 -8.93 -7.75 16.77
C GLU A 197 -8.15 -7.72 15.43
N ASN A 198 -7.14 -8.57 15.22
CA ASN A 198 -6.39 -8.61 13.95
C ASN A 198 -7.27 -9.17 12.81
N PRO A 199 -7.64 -8.37 11.77
CA PRO A 199 -8.59 -8.81 10.75
C PRO A 199 -7.99 -9.70 9.65
N PHE A 200 -6.68 -9.99 9.69
CA PHE A 200 -5.99 -10.83 8.68
C PHE A 200 -5.46 -12.15 9.23
N GLU A 201 -6.15 -12.78 10.17
CA GLU A 201 -5.81 -14.17 10.47
C GLU A 201 -5.94 -15.06 9.22
N ASP A 202 -5.11 -16.10 9.11
CA ASP A 202 -5.14 -17.14 8.05
C ASP A 202 -6.55 -17.68 7.74
N ASN A 203 -7.44 -17.64 8.74
CA ASN A 203 -8.84 -18.02 8.64
C ASN A 203 -9.69 -17.08 7.77
N TYR A 204 -9.29 -15.82 7.57
CA TYR A 204 -10.02 -14.83 6.78
C TYR A 204 -10.07 -15.21 5.30
N ILE A 205 -8.97 -15.68 4.71
CA ILE A 205 -8.94 -16.09 3.30
C ILE A 205 -9.58 -17.48 3.13
N LYS A 206 -9.26 -18.43 4.02
CA LYS A 206 -9.74 -19.82 3.94
C LYS A 206 -11.25 -19.98 4.19
N ASN A 207 -11.84 -19.19 5.10
CA ASN A 207 -13.26 -19.30 5.45
C ASN A 207 -14.18 -18.34 4.69
N ASN A 208 -13.62 -17.49 3.82
CA ASN A 208 -14.41 -16.56 3.02
C ASN A 208 -14.96 -17.24 1.77
N GLN A 209 -16.11 -17.90 1.93
CA GLN A 209 -16.84 -18.59 0.86
C GLN A 209 -17.10 -17.70 -0.38
N LYS A 210 -17.12 -16.37 -0.24
CA LYS A 210 -17.26 -15.43 -1.36
C LYS A 210 -15.95 -15.19 -2.13
N PHE A 211 -14.79 -15.24 -1.49
CA PHE A 211 -13.49 -15.11 -2.17
C PHE A 211 -13.22 -16.34 -3.04
N VAL A 212 -13.37 -17.54 -2.47
CA VAL A 212 -13.25 -18.81 -3.21
C VAL A 212 -14.22 -18.84 -4.39
N LYS A 213 -15.48 -18.46 -4.21
CA LYS A 213 -16.49 -18.53 -5.29
C LYS A 213 -16.32 -17.46 -6.38
N LYS A 214 -15.55 -16.39 -6.14
CA LYS A 214 -15.42 -15.25 -7.07
C LYS A 214 -14.06 -15.22 -7.77
N PHE A 215 -13.03 -15.84 -7.20
CA PHE A 215 -11.65 -15.77 -7.69
C PHE A 215 -10.95 -17.13 -7.83
N MET A 216 -11.56 -18.23 -7.38
CA MET A 216 -11.15 -19.62 -7.69
C MET A 216 -12.26 -20.34 -8.45
#